data_AF-A0A7R9HM87-F1
#
_entry.id   AF-A0A7R9HM87-F1
#
_cell.length_a   1.000
_cell.length_b   1.000
_cell.length_c   1.000
_cell.angle_alpha   90.00
_cell.angle_beta   90.00
_cell.angle_gamma   90.00
#
_symmetry.space_group_name_H-M   'P 1'
#
loop_
_entity.id
_entity.type
_entity.pdbx_description
1 polymer ?
#
loop_
_entity_poly.entity_id
_entity_poly.type
_entity_poly.pdbx_seq_one_letter_code
_entity_poly.pdbx_strand_id
1 'polypeptide(L)'
;MLVPQFLSATRRTLPIILRRNIGICAPALQKASDPIQQLFIDKVKEYRQKSSSLGGKLVDVNPEIEKELASELDKLAKQYGGGEGTDMTQFPNFKFTEQPLQESNHATLSLPYPGTPNDYRERIRQLDCSRPQPDTEKYYCIITFYHIIRQARRIRL
;
A
#
# COMPACT_ATOMS: atom_id res chain seq x y z
N MET A 1 14.17 66.88 -19.93
CA MET A 1 12.75 66.90 -20.36
C MET A 1 12.02 65.55 -20.23
N LEU A 2 12.68 64.45 -19.85
CA LEU A 2 12.07 63.12 -19.75
C LEU A 2 11.18 62.90 -18.52
N VAL A 3 11.52 63.49 -17.37
CA VAL A 3 10.79 63.31 -16.09
C VAL A 3 9.30 63.72 -16.14
N PRO A 4 8.89 64.87 -16.70
CA PRO A 4 7.46 65.24 -16.75
C PRO A 4 6.64 64.38 -17.71
N GLN A 5 7.26 63.83 -18.76
CA GLN A 5 6.61 62.91 -19.69
C GLN A 5 6.34 61.54 -19.04
N PHE A 6 7.29 61.02 -18.25
CA PHE A 6 7.07 59.80 -17.49
C PHE A 6 6.00 59.96 -16.40
N LEU A 7 6.00 61.07 -15.66
CA LEU A 7 4.99 61.35 -14.62
C LEU A 7 3.57 61.51 -15.20
N SER A 8 3.45 62.16 -16.36
CA SER A 8 2.15 62.32 -17.03
C SER A 8 1.65 61.01 -17.65
N ALA A 9 2.54 60.20 -18.21
CA ALA A 9 2.21 58.87 -18.72
C ALA A 9 1.80 57.91 -17.59
N THR A 10 2.56 57.86 -16.50
CA THR A 10 2.23 57.03 -15.33
C THR A 10 0.94 57.47 -14.66
N ARG A 11 0.67 58.79 -14.52
CA ARG A 11 -0.61 59.29 -13.96
C ARG A 11 -1.84 58.84 -14.76
N ARG A 12 -1.70 58.63 -16.08
CA ARG A 12 -2.80 58.17 -16.95
C ARG A 12 -2.98 56.65 -16.92
N THR A 13 -1.88 55.88 -16.85
CA THR A 13 -1.93 54.41 -16.92
C THR A 13 -2.15 53.75 -15.56
N LEU A 14 -1.65 54.32 -14.47
CA LEU A 14 -1.82 53.80 -13.11
C LEU A 14 -3.28 53.51 -12.72
N PRO A 15 -4.25 54.42 -12.87
CA PRO A 15 -5.64 54.14 -12.49
C PRO A 15 -6.27 53.03 -13.34
N ILE A 16 -5.86 52.87 -14.60
CA ILE A 16 -6.34 51.79 -15.49
C ILE A 16 -5.82 50.43 -15.00
N ILE A 17 -4.54 50.36 -14.64
CA ILE A 17 -3.90 49.16 -14.11
C ILE A 17 -4.49 48.83 -12.73
N LEU A 18 -4.60 49.81 -11.84
CA LEU A 18 -5.18 49.64 -10.50
C LEU A 18 -6.64 49.19 -10.56
N ARG A 19 -7.47 49.75 -11.46
CA ARG A 19 -8.88 49.35 -11.62
C ARG A 19 -9.07 47.93 -12.14
N ARG A 20 -8.17 47.44 -13.01
CA ARG A 20 -8.22 46.07 -13.54
C ARG A 20 -7.72 45.03 -12.53
N ASN A 21 -6.85 45.43 -11.61
CA ASN A 21 -6.24 44.54 -10.63
C ASN A 21 -6.85 44.66 -9.22
N ILE A 22 -7.99 45.35 -9.05
CA ILE A 22 -8.64 45.52 -7.73
C ILE A 22 -8.88 44.17 -7.06
N GLY A 23 -9.26 43.12 -7.80
CA GLY A 23 -9.46 41.78 -7.23
C GLY A 23 -8.18 41.12 -6.69
N ILE A 24 -7.01 41.46 -7.24
CA ILE A 24 -5.70 40.97 -6.80
C ILE A 24 -5.19 41.82 -5.62
N CYS A 25 -5.45 43.12 -5.64
CA CYS A 25 -5.08 44.03 -4.56
C CYS A 25 -6.04 44.02 -3.35
N ALA A 26 -7.29 43.57 -3.52
CA ALA A 26 -8.31 43.54 -2.49
C ALA A 26 -7.92 42.69 -1.27
N PRO A 27 -7.50 41.41 -1.40
CA PRO A 27 -7.08 40.62 -0.25
C PRO A 27 -5.75 41.13 0.36
N ALA A 28 -4.94 41.86 -0.39
CA ALA A 28 -3.71 42.47 0.12
C ALA A 28 -3.97 43.76 0.93
N LEU A 29 -5.04 44.51 0.61
CA LEU A 29 -5.45 45.73 1.33
C LEU A 29 -6.50 45.46 2.42
N GLN A 30 -7.24 44.36 2.34
CA GLN A 30 -8.18 43.96 3.37
C GLN A 30 -7.43 43.40 4.57
N LYS A 31 -7.30 44.22 5.62
CA LYS A 31 -7.25 43.64 6.98
C LYS A 31 -8.48 42.74 7.11
N ALA A 32 -8.28 41.46 7.43
CA ALA A 32 -9.33 40.45 7.51
C ALA A 32 -10.59 41.05 8.16
N SER A 33 -11.62 41.30 7.36
CA SER A 33 -12.82 42.04 7.79
C SER A 33 -13.71 41.18 8.69
N ASP A 34 -13.54 39.87 8.62
CA ASP A 34 -14.25 38.89 9.42
C ASP A 34 -13.36 38.46 10.60
N PRO A 35 -13.85 38.52 11.85
CA PRO A 35 -13.11 38.01 13.03
C PRO A 35 -12.64 36.56 12.87
N ILE A 36 -13.36 35.71 12.14
CA ILE A 36 -12.97 34.31 11.91
C ILE A 36 -11.70 34.24 11.04
N GLN A 37 -11.60 35.09 10.03
CA GLN A 37 -10.42 35.15 9.16
C GLN A 37 -9.20 35.70 9.89
N GLN A 38 -9.38 36.64 10.83
CA GLN A 38 -8.31 37.12 11.70
C GLN A 38 -7.74 35.98 12.54
N LEU A 39 -8.60 35.19 13.19
CA LEU A 39 -8.18 34.04 14.00
C LEU A 39 -7.37 33.03 13.18
N PHE A 40 -7.76 32.75 11.94
CA PHE A 40 -7.00 31.87 11.06
C PHE A 40 -5.60 32.43 10.76
N ILE A 41 -5.52 33.70 10.36
CA ILE A 41 -4.24 34.37 10.08
C ILE A 41 -3.35 34.39 11.32
N ASP A 42 -3.93 34.65 12.49
CA ASP A 42 -3.20 34.69 13.76
C ASP A 42 -2.64 33.31 14.11
N LYS A 43 -3.42 32.23 13.91
CA LYS A 43 -2.93 30.85 14.12
C LYS A 43 -1.86 30.43 13.13
N VAL A 44 -1.95 30.86 11.87
CA VAL A 44 -0.89 30.63 10.87
C VAL A 44 0.39 31.35 11.26
N LYS A 45 0.30 32.60 11.74
CA LYS A 45 1.47 33.37 12.20
C LYS A 45 2.07 32.76 13.47
N GLU A 46 1.24 32.39 14.44
CA GLU A 46 1.65 31.73 15.68
C GLU A 46 2.42 30.44 15.37
N TYR A 47 1.85 29.57 14.54
CA TYR A 47 2.51 28.33 14.12
C TYR A 47 3.81 28.61 13.37
N ARG A 48 3.84 29.59 12.45
CA ARG A 48 5.06 29.97 11.71
C ARG A 48 6.17 30.42 12.64
N GLN A 49 5.85 31.19 13.68
CA GLN A 49 6.83 31.63 14.68
C GLN A 49 7.38 30.43 15.46
N LYS A 50 6.49 29.56 15.95
CA LYS A 50 6.88 28.33 16.65
C LYS A 50 7.76 27.44 15.77
N SER A 51 7.35 27.16 14.54
CA SER A 51 8.10 26.29 13.62
C SER A 51 9.44 26.88 13.19
N SER A 52 9.52 28.19 12.96
CA SER A 52 10.78 28.85 12.61
C SER A 52 11.79 28.86 13.76
N SER A 53 11.32 29.00 15.01
CA SER A 53 12.18 28.97 16.20
C SER A 53 12.83 27.61 16.45
N LEU A 54 12.20 26.54 15.97
CA LEU A 54 12.58 25.15 16.25
C LEU A 54 13.48 24.54 15.16
N GLY A 55 13.75 25.26 14.07
CA GLY A 55 14.74 24.86 13.06
C GLY A 55 14.47 23.48 12.43
N GLY A 56 13.20 23.06 12.33
CA GLY A 56 12.81 21.75 11.79
C GLY A 56 12.57 20.66 12.83
N LYS A 57 12.69 20.97 14.12
CA LYS A 57 12.22 20.08 15.21
C LYS A 57 10.70 20.14 15.35
N LEU A 58 10.13 19.11 15.99
CA LEU A 58 8.70 19.02 16.28
C LEU A 58 8.22 20.28 17.01
N VAL A 59 7.03 20.77 16.65
CA VAL A 59 6.41 21.94 17.30
C VAL A 59 5.78 21.53 18.62
N ASP A 60 6.03 22.31 19.69
CA ASP A 60 5.50 22.08 21.03
C ASP A 60 5.92 20.74 21.67
N VAL A 61 7.24 20.48 21.74
CA VAL A 61 7.79 19.24 22.32
C VAL A 61 7.66 19.20 23.85
N ASN A 62 6.99 18.17 24.35
CA ASN A 62 7.01 17.78 25.76
C ASN A 62 8.08 16.67 25.95
N PRO A 63 8.87 16.64 27.05
CA PRO A 63 9.79 15.53 27.34
C PRO A 63 9.17 14.12 27.28
N GLU A 64 7.85 13.99 27.44
CA GLU A 64 7.13 12.74 27.23
C GLU A 64 7.16 12.30 25.75
N ILE A 65 6.91 13.22 24.81
CA ILE A 65 6.88 12.97 23.37
C ILE A 65 8.27 12.58 22.86
N GLU A 66 9.34 13.19 23.39
CA GLU A 66 10.72 12.80 23.01
C GLU A 66 11.04 11.36 23.45
N LYS A 67 10.55 10.96 24.62
CA LYS A 67 10.71 9.58 25.12
C LYS A 67 9.90 8.59 24.29
N GLU A 68 8.66 8.94 23.94
CA GLU A 68 7.84 8.13 23.06
C GLU A 68 8.50 7.94 21.69
N LEU A 69 8.98 9.03 21.08
CA LEU A 69 9.71 9.00 19.82
C LEU A 69 10.94 8.09 19.89
N ALA A 70 11.77 8.23 20.93
CA ALA A 70 12.93 7.35 21.13
C ALA A 70 12.50 5.87 21.28
N SER A 71 11.43 5.61 22.04
CA SER A 71 10.92 4.25 22.23
C SER A 71 10.38 3.64 20.93
N GLU A 72 9.79 4.44 20.04
CA GLU A 72 9.32 3.99 18.73
C GLU A 72 10.47 3.69 17.79
N LEU A 73 11.50 4.54 17.77
CA LEU A 73 12.72 4.31 17.01
C LEU A 73 13.43 3.02 17.45
N ASP A 74 13.49 2.75 18.76
CA ASP A 74 14.07 1.50 19.28
C ASP A 74 13.27 0.26 18.87
N LYS A 75 11.94 0.35 18.83
CA LYS A 75 11.08 -0.75 18.34
C LYS A 75 11.33 -1.01 16.86
N LEU A 76 11.43 0.04 16.05
CA LEU A 76 11.72 -0.06 14.62
C LEU A 76 13.12 -0.66 14.37
N ALA A 77 14.13 -0.20 15.10
CA ALA A 77 15.48 -0.75 15.04
C ALA A 77 15.51 -2.26 15.30
N LYS A 78 14.79 -2.72 16.34
CA LYS A 78 14.67 -4.15 16.67
C LYS A 78 13.92 -4.95 15.60
N GLN A 79 12.86 -4.39 15.02
CA GLN A 79 12.06 -5.07 13.99
C GLN A 79 12.80 -5.23 12.66
N TYR A 80 13.57 -4.21 12.25
CA TYR A 80 14.22 -4.17 10.95
C TYR A 80 15.73 -4.46 10.99
N GLY A 81 16.27 -4.89 12.14
CA GLY A 81 17.68 -5.26 12.28
C GLY A 81 18.67 -4.09 12.32
N GLY A 82 18.18 -2.87 12.55
CA GLY A 82 18.97 -1.64 12.65
C GLY A 82 19.48 -1.33 14.06
N GLY A 83 20.05 -2.33 14.74
CA GLY A 83 20.59 -2.17 16.10
C GLY A 83 21.83 -1.26 16.19
N GLU A 84 22.41 -1.17 17.40
CA GLU A 84 23.63 -0.39 17.64
C GLU A 84 24.77 -0.84 16.71
N GLY A 85 25.15 0.03 15.77
CA GLY A 85 26.26 -0.19 14.83
C GLY A 85 25.86 -0.52 13.39
N THR A 86 24.58 -0.72 13.08
CA THR A 86 24.11 -0.91 11.69
C THR A 86 23.63 0.43 11.10
N ASP A 87 24.32 0.92 10.08
CA ASP A 87 23.90 2.12 9.34
C ASP A 87 22.73 1.77 8.40
N MET A 88 21.52 2.18 8.78
CA MET A 88 20.28 1.95 8.01
C MET A 88 20.23 2.73 6.68
N THR A 89 21.15 3.67 6.46
CA THR A 89 21.24 4.40 5.19
C THR A 89 22.02 3.62 4.12
N GLN A 90 22.81 2.63 4.54
CA GLN A 90 23.61 1.80 3.65
C GLN A 90 22.92 0.47 3.37
N PHE A 91 22.87 0.11 2.10
CA PHE A 91 22.31 -1.17 1.69
C PHE A 91 23.26 -2.33 2.05
N PRO A 92 22.76 -3.48 2.53
CA PRO A 92 23.61 -4.61 2.90
C PRO A 92 24.28 -5.25 1.69
N ASN A 93 25.52 -5.72 1.87
CA ASN A 93 26.23 -6.46 0.84
C ASN A 93 25.85 -7.96 0.91
N PHE A 94 25.20 -8.47 -0.13
CA PHE A 94 24.83 -9.87 -0.20
C PHE A 94 26.00 -10.74 -0.67
N LYS A 95 26.37 -11.70 0.17
CA LYS A 95 27.25 -12.81 -0.21
C LYS A 95 26.41 -14.06 -0.37
N PHE A 96 26.19 -14.46 -1.60
CA PHE A 96 25.49 -15.71 -1.90
C PHE A 96 26.50 -16.85 -1.83
N THR A 97 26.31 -17.77 -0.88
CA THR A 97 27.02 -19.05 -0.87
C THR A 97 26.27 -20.00 -1.77
N GLU A 98 26.90 -20.46 -2.85
CA GLU A 98 26.33 -21.52 -3.68
C GLU A 98 26.19 -22.79 -2.83
N GLN A 99 24.95 -23.19 -2.55
CA GLN A 99 24.72 -24.49 -1.95
C GLN A 99 25.02 -25.54 -3.02
N PRO A 100 25.86 -26.56 -2.72
CA PRO A 100 26.07 -27.64 -3.65
C PRO A 100 24.72 -28.29 -3.94
N LEU A 101 24.41 -28.47 -5.22
CA LEU A 101 23.24 -29.24 -5.65
C LEU A 101 23.39 -30.62 -5.02
N GLN A 102 22.55 -30.93 -4.02
CA GLN A 102 22.37 -32.32 -3.63
C GLN A 102 21.66 -32.97 -4.80
N GLU A 103 22.44 -33.70 -5.61
CA GLU A 103 21.92 -34.75 -6.46
C GLU A 103 21.10 -35.64 -5.52
N SER A 104 19.77 -35.47 -5.56
CA SER A 104 18.91 -36.45 -4.94
C SER A 104 19.18 -37.70 -5.75
N ASN A 105 19.93 -38.61 -5.14
CA ASN A 105 19.81 -40.03 -5.40
C ASN A 105 18.36 -40.39 -5.05
N HIS A 106 17.40 -39.93 -5.85
CA HIS A 106 16.33 -40.80 -6.21
C HIS A 106 17.08 -41.99 -6.77
N ALA A 107 17.21 -43.05 -5.96
CA ALA A 107 17.44 -44.33 -6.54
C ALA A 107 16.47 -44.36 -7.72
N THR A 108 17.00 -44.51 -8.92
CA THR A 108 16.21 -45.13 -9.97
C THR A 108 15.94 -46.53 -9.41
N LEU A 109 14.99 -46.62 -8.46
CA LEU A 109 13.97 -47.63 -8.49
C LEU A 109 13.47 -47.48 -9.92
N SER A 110 14.10 -48.24 -10.81
CA SER A 110 13.41 -48.81 -11.92
C SER A 110 12.16 -49.42 -11.28
N LEU A 111 11.10 -48.63 -11.20
CA LEU A 111 9.77 -49.20 -11.25
C LEU A 111 9.87 -50.11 -12.45
N PRO A 112 9.68 -51.43 -12.29
CA PRO A 112 9.60 -52.29 -13.45
C PRO A 112 8.48 -51.67 -14.29
N TYR A 113 8.85 -51.03 -15.39
CA TYR A 113 7.90 -50.49 -16.34
C TYR A 113 7.00 -51.66 -16.70
N PRO A 114 5.67 -51.54 -16.52
CA PRO A 114 4.81 -52.70 -16.69
C PRO A 114 4.73 -53.01 -18.18
N GLY A 115 5.47 -54.05 -18.58
CA GLY A 115 5.14 -54.96 -19.69
C GLY A 115 5.24 -54.39 -21.10
N THR A 116 5.64 -55.27 -22.02
CA THR A 116 5.45 -55.06 -23.45
C THR A 116 3.95 -55.02 -23.79
N PRO A 117 3.55 -54.47 -24.96
CA PRO A 117 2.14 -54.27 -25.31
C PRO A 117 1.20 -55.48 -25.37
N ASN A 118 1.67 -56.68 -25.05
CA ASN A 118 0.86 -57.91 -25.01
C ASN A 118 0.33 -58.27 -23.61
N ASP A 119 0.67 -57.53 -22.55
CA ASP A 119 0.27 -57.84 -21.16
C ASP A 119 -1.18 -57.39 -20.79
N TYR A 120 -1.80 -56.50 -21.57
CA TYR A 120 -3.11 -55.94 -21.22
C TYR A 120 -4.26 -56.96 -21.35
N ARG A 121 -4.11 -57.96 -22.23
CA ARG A 121 -5.11 -59.01 -22.48
C ARG A 121 -5.15 -60.05 -21.34
N GLU A 122 -4.01 -60.30 -20.71
CA GLU A 122 -3.89 -61.20 -19.54
C GLU A 122 -4.44 -60.51 -18.28
N ARG A 123 -4.20 -59.20 -18.12
CA ARG A 123 -4.75 -58.41 -17.00
C ARG A 123 -6.28 -58.34 -16.99
N ILE A 124 -6.92 -58.26 -18.16
CA ILE A 124 -8.40 -58.27 -18.26
C ILE A 124 -8.97 -59.65 -17.86
N ARG A 125 -8.21 -60.74 -18.03
CA ARG A 125 -8.61 -62.08 -17.56
C ARG A 125 -8.45 -62.28 -16.04
N GLN A 126 -7.59 -61.51 -15.39
CA GLN A 126 -7.31 -61.60 -13.95
C GLN A 126 -8.14 -60.64 -13.09
N LEU A 127 -8.88 -59.72 -13.70
CA LEU A 127 -9.83 -58.90 -12.95
C LEU A 127 -11.04 -59.76 -12.56
N ASP A 128 -10.97 -60.38 -11.38
CA ASP A 128 -12.12 -61.04 -10.77
C ASP A 128 -13.24 -60.02 -10.59
N CYS A 129 -14.31 -60.18 -11.36
CA CYS A 129 -15.57 -59.42 -11.27
C CYS A 129 -16.34 -59.63 -9.94
N SER A 130 -15.72 -60.24 -8.93
CA SER A 130 -16.32 -60.61 -7.66
C SER A 130 -16.15 -59.58 -6.56
N ARG A 131 -15.52 -58.42 -6.83
CA ARG A 131 -15.45 -57.33 -5.83
C ARG A 131 -16.79 -56.60 -5.75
N PRO A 132 -17.48 -56.59 -4.59
CA PRO A 132 -18.69 -55.80 -4.43
C PRO A 132 -18.36 -54.32 -4.57
N GLN A 133 -19.10 -53.62 -5.42
CA GLN A 133 -19.05 -52.16 -5.52
C GLN A 133 -19.62 -51.57 -4.22
N PRO A 134 -18.95 -50.58 -3.59
CA PRO A 134 -19.50 -49.89 -2.44
C PRO A 134 -20.78 -49.15 -2.83
N ASP A 135 -21.81 -49.33 -2.00
CA ASP A 135 -23.21 -48.94 -2.19
C ASP A 135 -23.35 -47.50 -2.70
N THR A 136 -23.64 -47.38 -4.00
CA THR A 136 -23.80 -46.09 -4.70
C THR A 136 -25.07 -45.34 -4.30
N GLU A 137 -25.98 -45.94 -3.53
CA GLU A 137 -27.29 -45.35 -3.21
C GLU A 137 -27.21 -44.09 -2.32
N LYS A 138 -26.19 -43.96 -1.47
CA LYS A 138 -26.09 -42.82 -0.53
C LYS A 138 -25.76 -41.49 -1.23
N TYR A 139 -24.97 -41.55 -2.30
CA TYR A 139 -24.50 -40.35 -3.01
C TYR A 139 -25.55 -39.77 -3.97
N TYR A 140 -26.42 -40.61 -4.54
CA TYR A 140 -27.50 -40.13 -5.42
C TYR A 140 -28.61 -39.38 -4.67
N CYS A 141 -28.89 -39.71 -3.40
CA CYS A 141 -29.85 -38.96 -2.58
C CYS A 141 -29.38 -37.53 -2.26
N ILE A 142 -28.10 -37.32 -1.97
CA ILE A 142 -27.58 -35.98 -1.64
C ILE A 142 -27.57 -35.08 -2.88
N ILE A 143 -27.15 -35.63 -4.03
CA ILE A 143 -27.11 -34.89 -5.31
C ILE A 143 -28.54 -34.51 -5.75
N THR A 144 -29.50 -35.45 -5.67
CA THR A 144 -30.89 -35.16 -6.04
C THR A 144 -31.56 -34.15 -5.09
N PHE A 145 -31.31 -34.21 -3.78
CA PHE A 145 -31.86 -33.25 -2.81
C PHE A 145 -31.36 -31.82 -3.04
N TYR A 146 -30.06 -31.64 -3.31
CA TYR A 146 -29.50 -30.34 -3.68
C TYR A 146 -30.07 -29.80 -4.99
N HIS A 147 -30.32 -30.69 -5.97
CA HIS A 147 -30.87 -30.28 -7.25
C HIS A 147 -32.35 -29.84 -7.14
N ILE A 148 -33.14 -30.49 -6.28
CA ILE A 148 -34.54 -30.13 -5.99
C ILE A 148 -34.62 -28.79 -5.23
N ILE A 149 -33.79 -28.59 -4.19
CA ILE A 149 -33.73 -27.31 -3.47
C ILE A 149 -33.33 -26.17 -4.40
N ARG A 150 -32.38 -26.41 -5.32
CA ARG A 150 -31.95 -25.44 -6.33
C ARG A 150 -33.06 -25.11 -7.33
N GLN A 151 -33.85 -26.10 -7.78
CA GLN A 151 -35.00 -25.85 -8.68
C GLN A 151 -36.13 -25.10 -7.96
N ALA A 152 -36.44 -25.45 -6.70
CA ALA A 152 -37.47 -24.77 -5.92
C ALA A 152 -37.14 -23.30 -5.62
N ARG A 153 -35.85 -22.96 -5.45
CA ARG A 153 -35.40 -21.56 -5.29
C ARG A 153 -35.47 -20.75 -6.60
N ARG A 154 -35.44 -21.41 -7.75
CA ARG A 154 -35.47 -20.75 -9.08
C ARG A 154 -36.88 -20.40 -9.56
N ILE A 155 -37.91 -21.05 -9.03
CA ILE A 155 -39.33 -20.85 -9.41
C ILE A 155 -40.03 -19.80 -8.52
N ARG A 156 -39.42 -19.39 -7.39
CA ARG A 156 -39.97 -18.39 -6.44
C ARG A 156 -39.45 -16.95 -6.68
N LEU A 157 -38.83 -16.69 -7.82
CA LEU A 157 -38.52 -15.35 -8.36
C LEU A 157 -39.24 -15.21 -9.70
#